data_AF-A0A9J7IW45-F1
#
_entry.id   AF-A0A9J7IW45-F1
#
_cell.length_a   1.000
_cell.length_b   1.000
_cell.length_c   1.000
_cell.angle_alpha   90.00
_cell.angle_beta   90.00
_cell.angle_gamma   90.00
#
_symmetry.space_group_name_H-M   'P 1'
#
loop_
_entity.id
_entity.type
_entity.pdbx_description
1 polymer ?
#
loop_
_entity_poly.entity_id
_entity_poly.type
_entity_poly.pdbx_seq_one_letter_code
_entity_poly.pdbx_strand_id
1 'polypeptide(L)'
;MFSNKIQLRKRTPENGTDRKTFLSLLVDEYLHSTAYDAKCQVLANLANFAYDPINYQYIRDVGVLDIFLHVIKNESSHQLLHFAVTGICNVCCDPLNAEYIITQSGLKPLTALLSLNHNDIIADTITTLMYLHNNQTESEITASEVVHQIQYLQKSNDKRLVNLATIYLQDVCKANENLYKSIFTKMNKMLSNRFPYIVVNNKNYQKICKIHTTSFSNTAFKAGDKIRIQKTLTQKDLDAFSNLTSDHNYLHQNNGNKRPIVHGALLNGLVAGLIGTHLPGPGTVLVSQTMKFPNKCFVGEKLTISVELVDVRKILKVKFYCIVEEEKKVVFEGEAKLMLAKDC
;
A
#
# COMPACT_ATOMS: atom_id res chain seq x y z
N MET A 1 13.17 -4.16 5.23
CA MET A 1 13.99 -4.79 4.17
C MET A 1 13.37 -6.15 3.88
N PHE A 2 12.59 -6.28 2.80
CA PHE A 2 11.86 -7.53 2.49
C PHE A 2 12.81 -8.59 1.94
N SER A 3 12.62 -9.84 2.36
CA SER A 3 13.45 -10.96 1.95
C SER A 3 12.93 -11.57 0.65
N ASN A 4 13.83 -12.00 -0.23
CA ASN A 4 13.47 -12.82 -1.38
C ASN A 4 13.80 -14.31 -1.16
N LYS A 5 13.24 -15.18 -2.01
CA LYS A 5 13.43 -16.65 -1.90
C LYS A 5 14.90 -17.07 -1.95
N ILE A 6 15.75 -16.32 -2.66
CA ILE A 6 17.18 -16.59 -2.77
C ILE A 6 17.88 -16.26 -1.45
N GLN A 7 17.55 -15.14 -0.82
CA GLN A 7 18.10 -14.74 0.48
C GLN A 7 17.66 -15.70 1.59
N LEU A 8 16.42 -16.19 1.56
CA LEU A 8 15.95 -17.23 2.48
C LEU A 8 16.76 -18.50 2.34
N ARG A 9 16.92 -19.02 1.11
CA ARG A 9 17.74 -20.22 0.86
C ARG A 9 19.19 -20.05 1.28
N LYS A 10 19.79 -18.88 1.09
CA LYS A 10 21.16 -18.58 1.55
C LYS A 10 21.29 -18.54 3.07
N ARG A 11 20.22 -18.17 3.79
CA ARG A 11 20.21 -18.05 5.25
C ARG A 11 19.76 -19.34 5.95
N THR A 12 19.10 -20.24 5.24
CA THR A 12 18.78 -21.58 5.73
C THR A 12 20.01 -22.48 5.56
N PRO A 13 20.60 -23.00 6.65
CA PRO A 13 21.69 -23.97 6.57
C PRO A 13 21.29 -25.21 5.75
N GLU A 14 22.25 -25.96 5.20
CA GLU A 14 21.96 -27.20 4.44
C GLU A 14 21.19 -28.24 5.26
N ASN A 15 21.35 -28.24 6.60
CA ASN A 15 20.58 -29.04 7.56
C ASN A 15 19.56 -28.21 8.37
N GLY A 16 19.24 -27.01 7.90
CA GLY A 16 18.34 -26.09 8.58
C GLY A 16 16.88 -26.45 8.37
N THR A 17 16.05 -26.23 9.39
CA THR A 17 14.60 -26.35 9.29
C THR A 17 14.05 -25.40 8.22
N ASP A 18 13.24 -25.92 7.29
CA ASP A 18 12.60 -25.07 6.29
C ASP A 18 11.60 -24.10 6.94
N ARG A 19 11.26 -23.02 6.23
CA ARG A 19 10.43 -21.93 6.79
C ARG A 19 9.05 -22.41 7.27
N LYS A 20 8.41 -23.34 6.56
CA LYS A 20 7.08 -23.83 6.93
C LYS A 20 7.19 -24.66 8.21
N THR A 21 8.14 -25.58 8.26
CA THR A 21 8.38 -26.42 9.45
C THR A 21 8.78 -25.57 10.66
N PHE A 22 9.61 -24.55 10.49
CA PHE A 22 10.01 -23.67 11.58
C PHE A 22 8.82 -22.90 12.18
N LEU A 23 7.94 -22.34 11.33
CA LEU A 23 6.72 -21.69 11.80
C LEU A 23 5.76 -22.69 12.45
N SER A 24 5.67 -23.92 11.93
CA SER A 24 4.88 -24.99 12.55
C SER A 24 5.36 -25.30 13.96
N LEU A 25 6.68 -25.40 14.18
CA LEU A 25 7.25 -25.64 15.52
C LEU A 25 6.91 -24.52 16.50
N LEU A 26 6.91 -23.26 16.04
CA LEU A 26 6.47 -22.14 16.88
C LEU A 26 4.98 -22.24 17.23
N VAL A 27 4.13 -22.59 16.26
CA VAL A 27 2.70 -22.81 16.51
C VAL A 27 2.51 -23.94 17.53
N ASP A 28 3.21 -25.06 17.36
CA ASP A 28 3.17 -26.19 18.29
C ASP A 28 3.64 -25.80 19.69
N GLU A 29 4.73 -25.02 19.79
CA GLU A 29 5.24 -24.50 21.07
C GLU A 29 4.20 -23.61 21.76
N TYR A 30 3.53 -22.71 21.03
CA TYR A 30 2.48 -21.86 21.59
C TYR A 30 1.31 -22.67 22.17
N LEU A 31 0.85 -23.68 21.42
CA LEU A 31 -0.33 -24.47 21.77
C LEU A 31 -0.11 -25.38 23.00
N HIS A 32 1.12 -25.88 23.18
CA HIS A 32 1.43 -26.83 24.25
C HIS A 32 2.10 -26.19 25.47
N SER A 33 2.65 -24.98 25.33
CA SER A 33 3.30 -24.30 26.45
C SER A 33 2.28 -23.69 27.41
N THR A 34 2.45 -23.94 28.71
CA THR A 34 1.75 -23.23 29.78
C THR A 34 2.56 -22.05 30.32
N ALA A 35 3.84 -21.93 29.94
CA ALA A 35 4.72 -20.88 30.43
C ALA A 35 4.45 -19.56 29.71
N TYR A 36 4.15 -18.52 30.49
CA TYR A 36 3.84 -17.18 29.98
C TYR A 36 4.96 -16.60 29.11
N ASP A 37 6.22 -16.68 29.57
CA ASP A 37 7.37 -16.12 28.84
C ASP A 37 7.60 -16.83 27.51
N ALA A 38 7.37 -18.15 27.45
CA ALA A 38 7.45 -18.91 26.21
C ALA A 38 6.37 -18.47 25.22
N LYS A 39 5.12 -18.29 25.66
CA LYS A 39 4.04 -17.76 24.82
C LYS A 39 4.35 -16.36 24.29
N CYS A 40 4.88 -15.48 25.13
CA CYS A 40 5.33 -14.14 24.72
C CYS A 40 6.43 -14.22 23.65
N GLN A 41 7.45 -15.05 23.87
CA GLN A 41 8.56 -15.20 22.94
C GLN A 41 8.11 -15.75 21.58
N VAL A 42 7.21 -16.73 21.59
CA VAL A 42 6.64 -17.31 20.38
C VAL A 42 5.81 -16.27 19.62
N LEU A 43 4.89 -15.57 20.29
CA LEU A 43 4.08 -14.53 19.64
C LEU A 43 4.95 -13.41 19.05
N ALA A 44 5.97 -12.96 19.77
CA ALA A 44 6.91 -11.95 19.27
C ALA A 44 7.63 -12.44 18.00
N ASN A 45 8.08 -13.70 18.00
CA ASN A 45 8.70 -14.30 16.81
C ASN A 45 7.72 -14.36 15.63
N LEU A 46 6.49 -14.82 15.85
CA LEU A 46 5.46 -14.89 14.82
C LEU A 46 5.11 -13.50 14.26
N ALA A 47 5.00 -12.48 15.11
CA ALA A 47 4.76 -11.09 14.71
C ALA A 47 5.91 -10.51 13.86
N ASN A 48 7.15 -10.88 14.18
CA ASN A 48 8.32 -10.52 13.37
C ASN A 48 8.29 -11.19 11.98
N PHE A 49 7.87 -12.46 11.88
CA PHE A 49 7.70 -13.11 10.58
C PHE A 49 6.56 -12.51 9.77
N ALA A 50 5.51 -12.05 10.43
CA ALA A 50 4.38 -11.36 9.83
C ALA A 50 4.75 -10.03 9.16
N TYR A 51 5.93 -9.45 9.43
CA TYR A 51 6.37 -8.22 8.76
C TYR A 51 6.75 -8.42 7.28
N ASP A 52 7.13 -9.65 6.87
CA ASP A 52 7.65 -9.92 5.52
C ASP A 52 6.64 -10.72 4.68
N PRO A 53 6.10 -10.17 3.57
CA PRO A 53 5.08 -10.80 2.74
C PRO A 53 5.44 -12.20 2.22
N ILE A 54 6.72 -12.52 2.10
CA ILE A 54 7.16 -13.86 1.72
C ILE A 54 6.68 -14.96 2.69
N ASN A 55 6.32 -14.59 3.92
CA ASN A 55 5.84 -15.51 4.94
C ASN A 55 4.32 -15.68 4.95
N TYR A 56 3.55 -14.84 4.26
CA TYR A 56 2.08 -14.81 4.41
C TYR A 56 1.41 -16.14 4.07
N GLN A 57 1.87 -16.82 3.01
CA GLN A 57 1.34 -18.14 2.70
C GLN A 57 1.66 -19.16 3.80
N TYR A 58 2.88 -19.16 4.35
CA TYR A 58 3.23 -20.09 5.44
C TYR A 58 2.45 -19.78 6.72
N ILE A 59 2.26 -18.49 7.04
CA ILE A 59 1.47 -18.01 8.18
C ILE A 59 0.03 -18.55 8.10
N ARG A 60 -0.59 -18.51 6.91
CA ARG A 60 -1.92 -19.10 6.69
C ARG A 60 -1.89 -20.62 6.81
N ASP A 61 -0.94 -21.26 6.13
CA ASP A 61 -0.84 -22.73 6.06
C ASP A 61 -0.70 -23.39 7.43
N VAL A 62 -0.04 -22.73 8.39
CA VAL A 62 0.28 -23.30 9.70
C VAL A 62 -0.57 -22.74 10.83
N GLY A 63 -1.60 -21.93 10.55
CA GLY A 63 -2.56 -21.47 11.56
C GLY A 63 -2.08 -20.34 12.48
N VAL A 64 -1.10 -19.54 12.05
CA VAL A 64 -0.60 -18.41 12.86
C VAL A 64 -1.67 -17.33 13.07
N LEU A 65 -2.53 -17.10 12.06
CA LEU A 65 -3.65 -16.15 12.19
C LEU A 65 -4.62 -16.57 13.30
N ASP A 66 -4.85 -17.88 13.46
CA ASP A 66 -5.74 -18.40 14.49
C ASP A 66 -5.21 -18.13 15.89
N ILE A 67 -3.89 -18.27 16.08
CA ILE A 67 -3.23 -17.92 17.35
C ILE A 67 -3.42 -16.43 17.66
N PHE A 68 -3.14 -15.54 16.71
CA PHE A 68 -3.28 -14.10 16.95
C PHE A 68 -4.73 -13.73 17.29
N LEU A 69 -5.70 -14.26 16.54
CA LEU A 69 -7.12 -14.01 16.81
C LEU A 69 -7.57 -14.63 18.12
N HIS A 70 -7.07 -15.80 18.48
CA HIS A 70 -7.35 -16.44 19.76
C HIS A 70 -6.84 -15.58 20.93
N VAL A 71 -5.62 -15.06 20.85
CA VAL A 71 -5.05 -14.15 21.86
C VAL A 71 -5.89 -12.90 21.99
N ILE A 72 -6.22 -12.23 20.88
CA ILE A 72 -7.03 -11.00 20.90
C ILE A 72 -8.41 -11.23 21.52
N LYS A 73 -9.00 -12.42 21.33
CA LYS A 73 -10.33 -12.77 21.85
C LYS A 73 -10.32 -13.17 23.33
N ASN A 74 -9.26 -13.79 23.82
CA ASN A 74 -9.30 -14.54 25.08
C ASN A 74 -8.26 -14.11 26.12
N GLU A 75 -7.23 -13.35 25.74
CA GLU A 75 -6.16 -12.94 26.66
C GLU A 75 -6.38 -11.52 27.18
N SER A 76 -5.95 -11.26 28.41
CA SER A 76 -5.99 -9.93 29.04
C SER A 76 -4.59 -9.31 29.24
N SER A 77 -3.52 -10.09 29.05
CA SER A 77 -2.15 -9.57 29.13
C SER A 77 -1.89 -8.59 28.00
N HIS A 78 -1.54 -7.35 28.36
CA HIS A 78 -1.14 -6.33 27.38
C HIS A 78 0.04 -6.79 26.51
N GLN A 79 0.97 -7.59 27.02
CA GLN A 79 2.12 -8.04 26.25
C GLN A 79 1.73 -9.07 25.19
N LEU A 80 0.90 -10.07 25.55
CA LEU A 80 0.39 -11.06 24.60
C LEU A 80 -0.49 -10.36 23.55
N LEU A 81 -1.39 -9.47 23.99
CA LEU A 81 -2.24 -8.68 23.10
C LEU A 81 -1.42 -7.81 22.15
N HIS A 82 -0.38 -7.13 22.64
CA HIS A 82 0.48 -6.30 21.80
C HIS A 82 1.14 -7.12 20.69
N PHE A 83 1.73 -8.27 20.99
CA PHE A 83 2.35 -9.11 19.96
C PHE A 83 1.33 -9.65 18.96
N ALA A 84 0.15 -10.09 19.44
CA ALA A 84 -0.91 -10.58 18.57
C ALA A 84 -1.45 -9.50 17.62
N VAL A 85 -1.74 -8.30 18.14
CA VAL A 85 -2.25 -7.19 17.33
C VAL A 85 -1.18 -6.67 16.37
N THR A 86 0.09 -6.61 16.79
CA THR A 86 1.22 -6.30 15.88
C THR A 86 1.25 -7.31 14.73
N GLY A 87 1.10 -8.61 15.03
CA GLY A 87 1.02 -9.67 14.04
C GLY A 87 -0.12 -9.46 13.05
N ILE A 88 -1.33 -9.19 13.55
CA ILE A 88 -2.51 -8.89 12.73
C ILE A 88 -2.29 -7.63 11.87
N CYS A 89 -1.78 -6.55 12.45
CA CYS A 89 -1.49 -5.29 11.77
C CYS A 89 -0.53 -5.50 10.60
N ASN A 90 0.53 -6.29 10.80
CA ASN A 90 1.52 -6.58 9.76
C ASN A 90 0.92 -7.39 8.60
N VAL A 91 0.06 -8.38 8.88
CA VAL A 91 -0.48 -9.28 7.84
C VAL A 91 -1.75 -8.76 7.16
N CYS A 92 -2.50 -7.84 7.76
CA CYS A 92 -3.82 -7.41 7.27
C CYS A 92 -3.76 -6.59 5.98
N CYS A 93 -2.57 -6.14 5.55
CA CYS A 93 -2.40 -5.51 4.24
C CYS A 93 -2.51 -6.50 3.06
N ASP A 94 -2.43 -7.81 3.31
CA ASP A 94 -2.67 -8.85 2.30
C ASP A 94 -4.17 -9.18 2.21
N PRO A 95 -4.77 -9.15 1.01
CA PRO A 95 -6.21 -9.36 0.85
C PRO A 95 -6.72 -10.70 1.40
N LEU A 96 -5.97 -11.79 1.25
CA LEU A 96 -6.40 -13.11 1.74
C LEU A 96 -6.37 -13.18 3.27
N ASN A 97 -5.37 -12.56 3.88
CA ASN A 97 -5.30 -12.46 5.35
C ASN A 97 -6.42 -11.54 5.88
N ALA A 98 -6.66 -10.40 5.23
CA ALA A 98 -7.74 -9.49 5.61
C ALA A 98 -9.11 -10.19 5.58
N GLU A 99 -9.41 -10.89 4.48
CA GLU A 99 -10.64 -11.68 4.35
C GLU A 99 -10.75 -12.76 5.44
N TYR A 100 -9.65 -13.46 5.74
CA TYR A 100 -9.61 -14.44 6.83
C TYR A 100 -9.93 -13.80 8.19
N ILE A 101 -9.31 -12.67 8.52
CA ILE A 101 -9.53 -11.96 9.79
C ILE A 101 -10.99 -11.52 9.93
N ILE A 102 -11.57 -10.96 8.87
CA ILE A 102 -12.96 -10.50 8.85
C ILE A 102 -13.91 -11.69 9.04
N THR A 103 -13.72 -12.78 8.27
CA THR A 103 -14.59 -13.97 8.32
C THR A 103 -14.54 -14.70 9.66
N GLN A 104 -13.41 -14.64 10.37
CA GLN A 104 -13.28 -15.20 11.73
C GLN A 104 -13.82 -14.27 12.83
N SER A 105 -14.67 -13.28 12.49
CA SER A 105 -15.23 -12.30 13.44
C SER A 105 -14.14 -11.56 14.22
N GLY A 106 -13.06 -11.17 13.54
CA GLY A 106 -11.93 -10.47 14.15
C GLY A 106 -12.20 -9.00 14.49
N LEU A 107 -13.17 -8.35 13.84
CA LEU A 107 -13.41 -6.91 13.99
C LEU A 107 -13.86 -6.51 15.39
N LYS A 108 -14.89 -7.14 15.94
CA LYS A 108 -15.42 -6.79 17.27
C LYS A 108 -14.38 -6.95 18.40
N PRO A 109 -13.60 -8.03 18.48
CA PRO A 109 -12.48 -8.11 19.42
C PRO A 109 -11.43 -7.01 19.21
N LEU A 110 -11.10 -6.68 17.95
CA LEU A 110 -10.13 -5.62 17.63
C LEU A 110 -10.64 -4.24 18.08
N THR A 111 -11.89 -3.87 17.79
CA THR A 111 -12.43 -2.56 18.18
C THR A 111 -12.48 -2.38 19.70
N ALA A 112 -12.68 -3.46 20.46
CA ALA A 112 -12.63 -3.41 21.93
C ALA A 112 -11.24 -3.01 22.48
N LEU A 113 -10.16 -3.27 21.74
CA LEU A 113 -8.80 -2.92 22.16
C LEU A 113 -8.54 -1.41 22.15
N LEU A 114 -9.34 -0.61 21.44
CA LEU A 114 -9.24 0.85 21.43
C LEU A 114 -9.47 1.48 22.82
N SER A 115 -10.13 0.75 23.73
CA SER A 115 -10.39 1.19 25.10
C SER A 115 -9.29 0.81 26.10
N LEU A 116 -8.23 0.11 25.68
CA LEU A 116 -7.11 -0.23 26.54
C LEU A 116 -6.25 1.00 26.84
N ASN A 117 -5.64 1.04 28.03
CA ASN A 117 -4.67 2.07 28.38
C ASN A 117 -3.25 1.66 27.94
N HIS A 118 -3.08 1.36 26.65
CA HIS A 118 -1.80 0.92 26.09
C HIS A 118 -1.58 1.46 24.67
N ASN A 119 -0.71 2.46 24.54
CA ASN A 119 -0.59 3.23 23.30
C ASN A 119 -0.19 2.40 22.07
N ASP A 120 0.73 1.44 22.20
CA ASP A 120 1.14 0.62 21.05
C ASP A 120 0.00 -0.26 20.52
N ILE A 121 -0.70 -0.96 21.41
CA ILE A 121 -1.88 -1.76 21.05
C ILE A 121 -2.92 -0.88 20.34
N ILE A 122 -3.21 0.30 20.88
CA ILE A 122 -4.17 1.23 20.26
C ILE A 122 -3.68 1.65 18.87
N ALA A 123 -2.41 2.01 18.71
CA ALA A 123 -1.85 2.44 17.43
C ALA A 123 -1.95 1.34 16.36
N ASP A 124 -1.58 0.11 16.71
CA ASP A 124 -1.67 -1.04 15.82
C ASP A 124 -3.13 -1.41 15.51
N THR A 125 -4.03 -1.25 16.49
CA THR A 125 -5.46 -1.46 16.31
C THR A 125 -6.07 -0.45 15.34
N ILE A 126 -5.81 0.85 15.51
CA ILE A 126 -6.30 1.89 14.58
C ILE A 126 -5.81 1.58 13.16
N THR A 127 -4.53 1.28 13.01
CA THR A 127 -3.91 0.97 11.72
C THR A 127 -4.54 -0.28 11.08
N THR A 128 -4.75 -1.33 11.88
CA THR A 128 -5.43 -2.56 11.42
C THR A 128 -6.83 -2.26 10.93
N LEU A 129 -7.62 -1.50 11.68
CA LEU A 129 -8.99 -1.15 11.29
C LEU A 129 -9.01 -0.32 10.00
N MET A 130 -8.04 0.56 9.78
CA MET A 130 -7.91 1.28 8.51
C MET A 130 -7.65 0.34 7.33
N TYR A 131 -6.79 -0.66 7.49
CA TYR A 131 -6.50 -1.64 6.42
C TYR A 131 -7.65 -2.61 6.16
N LEU A 132 -8.42 -2.97 7.20
CA LEU A 132 -9.58 -3.83 7.07
C LEU A 132 -10.83 -3.09 6.55
N HIS A 133 -10.80 -1.76 6.46
CA HIS A 133 -11.93 -0.95 6.04
C HIS A 133 -12.33 -1.18 4.57
N ASN A 134 -13.51 -1.77 4.38
CA ASN A 134 -14.18 -1.91 3.10
C ASN A 134 -15.71 -1.88 3.29
N ASN A 135 -16.47 -1.97 2.19
CA ASN A 135 -17.94 -1.88 2.23
C ASN A 135 -18.61 -2.93 3.16
N GLN A 136 -18.00 -4.10 3.37
CA GLN A 136 -18.55 -5.15 4.25
C GLN A 136 -18.33 -4.82 5.74
N THR A 137 -17.27 -4.08 6.06
CA THR A 137 -16.84 -3.82 7.43
C THR A 137 -17.17 -2.40 7.90
N GLU A 138 -17.61 -1.53 6.98
CA GLU A 138 -17.87 -0.10 7.22
C GLU A 138 -18.78 0.12 8.43
N SER A 139 -19.88 -0.62 8.56
CA SER A 139 -20.85 -0.46 9.66
C SER A 139 -20.26 -0.76 11.05
N GLU A 140 -19.30 -1.68 11.15
CA GLU A 140 -18.64 -2.01 12.43
C GLU A 140 -17.48 -1.04 12.73
N ILE A 141 -16.68 -0.70 11.71
CA ILE A 141 -15.50 0.15 11.84
C ILE A 141 -15.89 1.62 12.07
N THR A 142 -17.03 2.06 11.55
CA THR A 142 -17.58 3.40 11.75
C THR A 142 -18.70 3.46 12.79
N ALA A 143 -18.87 2.39 13.58
CA ALA A 143 -19.86 2.35 14.65
C ALA A 143 -19.65 3.49 15.66
N SER A 144 -20.74 4.00 16.22
CA SER A 144 -20.75 5.21 17.05
C SER A 144 -19.76 5.16 18.22
N GLU A 145 -19.67 4.00 18.86
CA GLU A 145 -18.77 3.67 19.95
C GLU A 145 -17.31 3.72 19.52
N VAL A 146 -16.97 3.18 18.35
CA VAL A 146 -15.62 3.23 17.78
C VAL A 146 -15.24 4.67 17.48
N VAL A 147 -16.12 5.40 16.78
CA VAL A 147 -15.89 6.81 16.44
C VAL A 147 -15.66 7.66 17.69
N HIS A 148 -16.45 7.47 18.75
CA HIS A 148 -16.26 8.19 20.02
C HIS A 148 -14.92 7.87 20.68
N GLN A 149 -14.49 6.60 20.68
CA GLN A 149 -13.17 6.24 21.21
C GLN A 149 -12.04 6.89 20.40
N ILE A 150 -12.13 6.87 19.07
CA ILE A 150 -11.14 7.54 18.20
C ILE A 150 -11.11 9.06 18.45
N GLN A 151 -12.26 9.71 18.62
CA GLN A 151 -12.33 11.13 18.97
C GLN A 151 -11.72 11.43 20.34
N TYR A 152 -11.89 10.54 21.32
CA TYR A 152 -11.23 10.65 22.61
C TYR A 152 -9.69 10.60 22.46
N LEU A 153 -9.19 9.69 21.62
CA LEU A 153 -7.76 9.53 21.35
C LEU A 153 -7.11 10.74 20.66
N GLN A 154 -7.87 11.60 19.96
CA GLN A 154 -7.35 12.88 19.45
C GLN A 154 -6.89 13.85 20.55
N LYS A 155 -7.28 13.60 21.80
CA LYS A 155 -6.87 14.39 22.98
C LYS A 155 -5.71 13.73 23.75
N SER A 156 -5.14 12.65 23.23
CA SER A 156 -4.00 11.96 23.84
C SER A 156 -2.75 12.85 23.86
N ASN A 157 -1.86 12.60 24.83
CA ASN A 157 -0.53 13.20 24.87
C ASN A 157 0.44 12.53 23.88
N ASP A 158 0.08 11.37 23.32
CA ASP A 158 0.87 10.66 22.32
C ASP A 158 0.55 11.18 20.90
N LYS A 159 1.53 11.87 20.31
CA LYS A 159 1.41 12.45 18.96
C LYS A 159 1.11 11.41 17.88
N ARG A 160 1.61 10.17 18.01
CA ARG A 160 1.34 9.10 17.04
C ARG A 160 -0.14 8.74 17.07
N LEU A 161 -0.71 8.58 18.27
CA LEU A 161 -2.14 8.29 18.42
C LEU A 161 -3.02 9.44 17.93
N VAL A 162 -2.66 10.68 18.23
CA VAL A 162 -3.39 11.86 17.73
C VAL A 162 -3.40 11.90 16.20
N ASN A 163 -2.26 11.61 15.56
CA ASN A 163 -2.16 11.57 14.10
C ASN A 163 -3.00 10.44 13.50
N LEU A 164 -2.85 9.21 14.03
CA LEU A 164 -3.61 8.04 13.56
C LEU A 164 -5.12 8.24 13.74
N ALA A 165 -5.57 8.73 14.90
CA ALA A 165 -6.97 9.02 15.15
C ALA A 165 -7.52 10.10 14.21
N THR A 166 -6.71 11.11 13.88
CA THR A 166 -7.09 12.16 12.94
C THR A 166 -7.25 11.60 11.53
N ILE A 167 -6.32 10.78 11.06
CA ILE A 167 -6.41 10.13 9.75
C ILE A 167 -7.63 9.20 9.70
N TYR A 168 -7.84 8.40 10.74
CA TYR A 168 -9.01 7.51 10.83
C TYR A 168 -10.33 8.28 10.69
N LEU A 169 -10.50 9.38 11.44
CA LEU A 169 -11.73 10.17 11.35
C LEU A 169 -11.92 10.82 9.97
N GLN A 170 -10.84 11.23 9.33
CA GLN A 170 -10.86 11.88 8.02
C GLN A 170 -11.16 10.88 6.89
N ASP A 171 -10.40 9.80 6.83
CA ASP A 171 -10.34 8.90 5.67
C ASP A 171 -11.32 7.72 5.82
N VAL A 172 -11.58 7.27 7.05
CA VAL A 172 -12.48 6.15 7.34
C VAL A 172 -13.88 6.67 7.67
N CYS A 173 -14.01 7.56 8.66
CA CYS A 173 -15.32 8.00 9.13
C CYS A 173 -15.93 9.16 8.33
N LYS A 174 -15.16 9.80 7.44
CA LYS A 174 -15.54 11.05 6.75
C LYS A 174 -16.04 12.13 7.73
N ALA A 175 -15.60 12.07 8.98
CA ALA A 175 -16.12 12.88 10.08
C ALA A 175 -15.45 14.26 10.06
N ASN A 176 -16.28 15.28 9.84
CA ASN A 176 -16.00 16.72 9.94
C ASN A 176 -15.13 17.37 8.85
N GLU A 177 -15.77 17.70 7.71
CA GLU A 177 -15.32 18.80 6.82
C GLU A 177 -15.04 20.12 7.58
N ASN A 178 -15.74 20.36 8.70
CA ASN A 178 -15.61 21.57 9.51
C ASN A 178 -14.39 21.59 10.45
N LEU A 179 -13.94 20.43 10.94
CA LEU A 179 -12.69 20.32 11.70
C LEU A 179 -11.49 20.49 10.77
N TYR A 180 -11.62 19.99 9.52
CA TYR A 180 -10.66 20.23 8.44
C TYR A 180 -10.49 21.74 8.21
N LYS A 181 -11.58 22.50 8.08
CA LYS A 181 -11.50 23.97 7.95
C LYS A 181 -10.87 24.63 9.18
N SER A 182 -11.19 24.20 10.40
CA SER A 182 -10.65 24.82 11.62
C SER A 182 -9.15 24.56 11.82
N ILE A 183 -8.71 23.30 11.66
CA ILE A 183 -7.29 22.91 11.75
C ILE A 183 -6.51 23.49 10.58
N PHE A 184 -7.04 23.44 9.35
CA PHE A 184 -6.43 24.06 8.17
C PHE A 184 -6.33 25.58 8.33
N THR A 185 -7.31 26.26 8.93
CA THR A 185 -7.23 27.71 9.22
C THR A 185 -6.21 28.02 10.32
N LYS A 186 -6.11 27.17 11.36
CA LYS A 186 -5.14 27.35 12.47
C LYS A 186 -3.70 27.05 12.01
N MET A 187 -3.53 26.02 11.20
CA MET A 187 -2.26 25.68 10.52
C MET A 187 -1.90 26.75 9.48
N ASN A 188 -2.84 27.22 8.65
CA ASN A 188 -2.59 28.32 7.71
C ASN A 188 -2.20 29.61 8.42
N LYS A 189 -2.79 29.92 9.58
CA LYS A 189 -2.43 31.11 10.37
C LYS A 189 -1.04 30.97 11.04
N MET A 190 -0.62 29.75 11.36
CA MET A 190 0.76 29.46 11.82
C MET A 190 1.77 29.49 10.66
N LEU A 191 1.38 29.02 9.47
CA LEU A 191 2.24 28.88 8.30
C LEU A 191 2.34 30.17 7.47
N SER A 192 1.30 31.02 7.47
CA SER A 192 1.26 32.31 6.77
C SER A 192 2.27 33.32 7.32
N ASN A 193 2.73 33.15 8.56
CA ASN A 193 3.75 33.99 9.17
C ASN A 193 5.18 33.52 8.87
N ARG A 194 5.38 32.45 8.08
CA ARG A 194 6.74 32.00 7.72
C ARG A 194 7.03 31.80 6.24
N PHE A 195 6.09 31.48 5.37
CA PHE A 195 6.37 31.40 3.92
C PHE A 195 5.10 31.66 3.07
N PRO A 196 5.13 32.53 2.04
CA PRO A 196 3.97 32.79 1.20
C PRO A 196 3.88 31.75 0.09
N TYR A 197 2.76 31.02 0.00
CA TYR A 197 2.37 30.36 -1.24
C TYR A 197 0.91 30.66 -1.58
N ILE A 198 0.71 30.89 -2.88
CA ILE A 198 -0.52 31.31 -3.55
C ILE A 198 -1.51 30.13 -3.59
N VAL A 199 -2.74 30.37 -3.16
CA VAL A 199 -3.87 29.44 -3.29
C VAL A 199 -4.39 29.47 -4.73
N VAL A 200 -4.34 28.35 -5.44
CA VAL A 200 -5.12 28.14 -6.67
C VAL A 200 -6.44 27.47 -6.29
N ASN A 201 -7.52 28.25 -6.29
CA ASN A 201 -8.89 27.73 -6.20
C ASN A 201 -9.21 26.95 -7.49
N ASN A 202 -9.52 25.66 -7.39
CA ASN A 202 -10.03 24.90 -8.52
C ASN A 202 -11.31 24.14 -8.16
N LYS A 203 -12.45 24.81 -8.34
CA LYS A 203 -13.83 24.26 -8.23
C LYS A 203 -14.18 23.20 -9.30
N ASN A 204 -13.22 22.68 -10.06
CA ASN A 204 -13.48 21.84 -11.24
C ASN A 204 -13.21 20.34 -11.07
N TYR A 205 -12.77 19.87 -9.89
CA TYR A 205 -12.51 18.43 -9.70
C TYR A 205 -13.78 17.56 -9.60
N GLN A 206 -14.95 18.12 -9.33
CA GLN A 206 -16.22 17.37 -9.31
C GLN A 206 -16.88 17.17 -10.68
N LYS A 207 -16.30 17.71 -11.77
CA LYS A 207 -16.90 17.63 -13.12
C LYS A 207 -16.25 16.62 -14.07
N ILE A 208 -15.16 15.95 -13.66
CA ILE A 208 -14.43 15.01 -14.52
C ILE A 208 -14.88 13.54 -14.32
N CYS A 209 -15.57 13.20 -13.23
CA CYS A 209 -16.10 11.85 -13.00
C CYS A 209 -17.45 11.55 -13.69
N LYS A 210 -17.85 12.31 -14.71
CA LYS A 210 -19.13 12.12 -15.43
C LYS A 210 -18.99 11.95 -16.94
N ILE A 211 -17.85 11.48 -17.43
CA ILE A 211 -17.70 11.20 -18.86
C ILE A 211 -17.19 9.75 -19.02
N HIS A 212 -18.10 8.91 -19.54
CA HIS A 212 -17.96 7.51 -19.96
C HIS A 212 -18.15 6.39 -18.91
N THR A 213 -19.34 6.34 -18.29
CA THR A 213 -20.13 5.10 -18.28
C THR A 213 -20.77 4.92 -19.67
N THR A 214 -19.95 4.68 -20.68
CA THR A 214 -20.41 4.00 -21.89
C THR A 214 -19.88 2.60 -21.76
N SER A 215 -20.79 1.64 -21.59
CA SER A 215 -20.57 0.22 -21.77
C SER A 215 -19.40 -0.03 -22.72
N PHE A 216 -18.27 -0.51 -22.21
CA PHE A 216 -17.17 -0.88 -23.08
C PHE A 216 -17.67 -2.05 -23.91
N SER A 217 -18.07 -1.76 -25.15
CA SER A 217 -18.42 -2.75 -26.14
C SER A 217 -17.24 -3.70 -26.27
N ASN A 218 -17.48 -5.00 -26.06
CA ASN A 218 -16.66 -6.15 -26.44
C ASN A 218 -15.60 -5.85 -27.53
N THR A 219 -14.49 -5.21 -27.15
CA THR A 219 -13.31 -5.12 -28.01
C THR A 219 -12.48 -6.33 -27.66
N ALA A 220 -12.58 -7.34 -28.53
CA ALA A 220 -11.79 -8.55 -28.39
C ALA A 220 -10.32 -8.19 -28.63
N PHE A 221 -9.60 -7.88 -27.54
CA PHE A 221 -8.15 -7.73 -27.55
C PHE A 221 -7.51 -8.96 -28.19
N LYS A 222 -6.47 -8.75 -28.98
CA LYS A 222 -5.68 -9.84 -29.56
C LYS A 222 -4.23 -9.71 -29.13
N ALA A 223 -3.59 -10.85 -28.95
CA ALA A 223 -2.14 -10.88 -28.80
C ALA A 223 -1.52 -10.23 -30.05
N GLY A 224 -0.59 -9.32 -29.85
CA GLY A 224 0.03 -8.49 -30.87
C GLY A 224 -0.52 -7.07 -30.96
N ASP A 225 -1.64 -6.73 -30.31
CA ASP A 225 -2.15 -5.36 -30.25
C ASP A 225 -1.11 -4.45 -29.58
N LYS A 226 -0.82 -3.29 -30.18
CA LYS A 226 0.18 -2.35 -29.67
C LYS A 226 -0.34 -0.93 -29.67
N ILE A 227 0.12 -0.15 -28.71
CA ILE A 227 -0.03 1.29 -28.71
C ILE A 227 1.30 1.97 -28.42
N ARG A 228 1.50 3.16 -29.01
CA ARG A 228 2.62 4.03 -28.69
C ARG A 228 2.17 5.48 -28.57
N ILE A 229 2.80 6.22 -27.66
CA ILE A 229 2.65 7.66 -27.51
C ILE A 229 4.03 8.32 -27.45
N GLN A 230 4.10 9.61 -27.77
CA GLN A 230 5.31 10.40 -27.64
C GLN A 230 5.15 11.44 -26.53
N LYS A 231 6.18 11.62 -25.71
CA LYS A 231 6.20 12.62 -24.64
C LYS A 231 7.62 13.16 -24.44
N THR A 232 7.71 14.46 -24.16
CA THR A 232 8.95 15.11 -23.74
C THR A 232 8.76 15.57 -22.30
N LEU A 233 9.59 15.07 -21.38
CA LEU A 233 9.49 15.41 -19.97
C LEU A 233 10.28 16.68 -19.68
N THR A 234 9.62 17.63 -19.02
CA THR A 234 10.18 18.94 -18.67
C THR A 234 10.63 18.97 -17.21
N GLN A 235 11.40 19.99 -16.82
CA GLN A 235 11.78 20.16 -15.41
C GLN A 235 10.54 20.31 -14.51
N LYS A 236 9.49 20.97 -15.00
CA LYS A 236 8.22 21.11 -14.26
C LYS A 236 7.58 19.76 -13.95
N ASP A 237 7.68 18.80 -14.86
CA ASP A 237 7.16 17.44 -14.64
C ASP A 237 7.95 16.73 -13.54
N LEU A 238 9.28 16.91 -13.50
CA LEU A 238 10.14 16.35 -12.45
C LEU A 238 9.86 17.02 -11.11
N ASP A 239 9.75 18.34 -11.06
CA ASP A 239 9.48 19.08 -9.83
C ASP A 239 8.11 18.69 -9.25
N ALA A 240 7.09 18.55 -10.11
CA ALA A 240 5.77 18.07 -9.71
C ALA A 240 5.83 16.65 -9.15
N PHE A 241 6.61 15.76 -9.79
CA PHE A 241 6.80 14.40 -9.31
C PHE A 241 7.58 14.34 -7.99
N SER A 242 8.63 15.13 -7.84
CA SER A 242 9.41 15.26 -6.59
C SER A 242 8.54 15.76 -5.45
N ASN A 243 7.71 16.79 -5.67
CA ASN A 243 6.79 17.30 -4.66
C ASN A 243 5.73 16.27 -4.25
N LEU A 244 5.23 15.47 -5.21
CA LEU A 244 4.26 14.41 -4.95
C LEU A 244 4.86 13.25 -4.14
N THR A 245 6.09 12.86 -4.47
CA THR A 245 6.74 11.65 -3.94
C THR A 245 7.71 11.91 -2.80
N SER A 246 8.00 13.19 -2.51
CA SER A 246 9.08 13.65 -1.64
C SER A 246 10.49 13.23 -2.08
N ASP A 247 10.66 12.72 -3.32
CA ASP A 247 11.97 12.42 -3.90
C ASP A 247 12.62 13.69 -4.44
N HIS A 248 13.32 14.40 -3.56
CA HIS A 248 14.09 15.60 -3.90
C HIS A 248 15.58 15.29 -4.15
N ASN A 249 15.91 14.09 -4.61
CA ASN A 249 17.29 13.74 -4.92
C ASN A 249 17.87 14.73 -5.96
N TYR A 250 19.08 15.21 -5.71
CA TYR A 250 19.78 16.20 -6.54
C TYR A 250 19.96 15.74 -8.01
N LEU A 251 19.86 14.44 -8.27
CA LEU A 251 19.89 13.87 -9.63
C LEU A 251 18.73 14.36 -10.51
N HIS A 252 17.62 14.78 -9.91
CA HIS A 252 16.39 15.20 -10.58
C HIS A 252 16.24 16.73 -10.66
N GLN A 253 17.18 17.47 -10.07
CA GLN A 253 17.13 18.92 -9.96
C GLN A 253 18.08 19.59 -10.95
N ASN A 254 17.65 20.74 -11.47
CA ASN A 254 18.49 21.55 -12.34
C ASN A 254 19.46 22.42 -11.51
N ASN A 255 20.63 21.85 -11.21
CA ASN A 255 21.67 22.50 -10.40
C ASN A 255 22.80 23.12 -11.25
N GLY A 256 22.55 23.41 -12.53
CA GLY A 256 23.48 24.10 -13.43
C GLY A 256 24.69 23.28 -13.94
N ASN A 257 25.11 22.26 -13.21
CA ASN A 257 26.32 21.48 -13.54
C ASN A 257 26.07 20.23 -14.39
N LYS A 258 24.86 19.67 -14.36
CA LYS A 258 24.49 18.44 -15.10
C LYS A 258 23.02 18.49 -15.50
N ARG A 259 22.71 17.96 -16.68
CA ARG A 259 21.32 17.79 -17.14
C ARG A 259 20.58 16.83 -16.20
N PRO A 260 19.39 17.19 -15.68
CA PRO A 260 18.67 16.36 -14.72
C PRO A 260 18.22 15.03 -15.34
N ILE A 261 18.28 13.98 -14.53
CA ILE A 261 17.85 12.63 -14.89
C ILE A 261 16.38 12.49 -14.53
N VAL A 262 15.59 11.89 -15.41
CA VAL A 262 14.18 11.58 -15.15
C VAL A 262 14.07 10.46 -14.11
N HIS A 263 13.17 10.60 -13.14
CA HIS A 263 12.85 9.54 -12.18
C HIS A 263 12.42 8.25 -12.90
N GLY A 264 13.02 7.12 -12.55
CA GLY A 264 12.59 5.82 -13.10
C GLY A 264 11.12 5.51 -12.77
N ALA A 265 10.67 5.88 -11.57
CA ALA A 265 9.28 5.73 -11.16
C ALA A 265 8.31 6.60 -11.98
N LEU A 266 8.74 7.78 -12.44
CA LEU A 266 7.94 8.62 -13.34
C LEU A 266 7.75 7.95 -14.70
N LEU A 267 8.79 7.31 -15.26
CA LEU A 267 8.66 6.52 -16.49
C LEU A 267 7.66 5.37 -16.31
N ASN A 268 7.69 4.71 -15.15
CA ASN A 268 6.70 3.69 -14.82
C ASN A 268 5.27 4.26 -14.76
N GLY A 269 5.09 5.43 -14.14
CA GLY A 269 3.80 6.12 -14.08
C GLY A 269 3.22 6.44 -15.46
N LEU A 270 4.07 6.78 -16.43
CA LEU A 270 3.62 7.02 -17.82
C LEU A 270 3.16 5.73 -18.50
N VAL A 271 3.87 4.62 -18.30
CA VAL A 271 3.45 3.30 -18.80
C VAL A 271 2.15 2.86 -18.13
N ALA A 272 2.03 3.04 -16.82
CA ALA A 272 0.79 2.73 -16.09
C ALA A 272 -0.40 3.55 -16.60
N GLY A 273 -0.20 4.84 -16.88
CA GLY A 273 -1.19 5.69 -17.52
C GLY A 273 -1.62 5.14 -18.88
N LEU A 274 -0.66 4.83 -19.76
CA LEU A 274 -0.93 4.26 -21.09
C LEU A 274 -1.71 2.94 -21.03
N ILE A 275 -1.37 2.07 -20.07
CA ILE A 275 -2.07 0.81 -19.82
C ILE A 275 -3.50 1.06 -19.34
N GLY A 276 -3.66 1.94 -18.34
CA GLY A 276 -4.95 2.20 -17.69
C GLY A 276 -5.92 3.06 -18.50
N THR A 277 -5.45 3.82 -19.50
CA THR A 277 -6.32 4.69 -20.31
C THR A 277 -6.50 4.21 -21.74
N HIS A 278 -5.59 3.41 -22.29
CA HIS A 278 -5.64 3.01 -23.70
C HIS A 278 -5.58 1.51 -23.96
N LEU A 279 -4.50 0.82 -23.59
CA LEU A 279 -4.34 -0.60 -23.90
C LEU A 279 -3.75 -1.38 -22.70
N PRO A 280 -4.55 -2.22 -22.02
CA PRO A 280 -5.93 -2.62 -22.36
C PRO A 280 -6.98 -1.51 -22.17
N GLY A 281 -6.70 -0.50 -21.34
CA GLY A 281 -7.59 0.63 -21.11
C GLY A 281 -8.28 0.62 -19.74
N PRO A 282 -9.34 1.42 -19.57
CA PRO A 282 -10.04 1.57 -18.30
C PRO A 282 -10.50 0.23 -17.70
N GLY A 283 -10.46 0.11 -16.37
CA GLY A 283 -10.76 -1.14 -15.66
C GLY A 283 -9.58 -2.12 -15.59
N THR A 284 -8.41 -1.76 -16.13
CA THR A 284 -7.19 -2.57 -15.99
C THR A 284 -6.58 -2.43 -14.60
N VAL A 285 -6.38 -3.57 -13.94
CA VAL A 285 -5.69 -3.73 -12.66
C VAL A 285 -4.32 -4.37 -12.89
N LEU A 286 -3.25 -3.74 -12.39
CA LEU A 286 -1.90 -4.27 -12.43
C LEU A 286 -1.75 -5.39 -11.39
N VAL A 287 -1.37 -6.60 -11.82
CA VAL A 287 -1.17 -7.77 -10.93
C VAL A 287 0.30 -7.90 -10.53
N SER A 288 1.21 -7.80 -11.51
CA SER A 288 2.65 -7.87 -11.26
C SER A 288 3.41 -7.20 -12.39
N GLN A 289 4.56 -6.61 -12.09
CA GLN A 289 5.39 -5.96 -13.09
C GLN A 289 6.86 -6.28 -12.84
N THR A 290 7.62 -6.48 -13.91
CA THR A 290 9.09 -6.53 -13.89
C THR A 290 9.59 -5.42 -14.78
N MET A 291 10.58 -4.67 -14.31
CA MET A 291 11.11 -3.51 -15.02
C MET A 291 12.64 -3.45 -14.97
N LYS A 292 13.23 -2.88 -16.02
CA LYS A 292 14.66 -2.61 -16.14
C LYS A 292 14.87 -1.16 -16.58
N PHE A 293 16.02 -0.61 -16.20
CA PHE A 293 16.45 0.74 -16.56
C PHE A 293 17.80 0.66 -17.27
N PRO A 294 17.84 0.25 -18.55
CA PRO A 294 19.11 -0.01 -19.23
C PRO A 294 19.97 1.24 -19.38
N ASN A 295 19.34 2.42 -19.47
CA ASN A 295 20.00 3.70 -19.67
C ASN A 295 19.30 4.83 -18.91
N LYS A 296 20.03 5.94 -18.74
CA LYS A 296 19.47 7.19 -18.19
C LYS A 296 18.60 7.88 -19.23
N CYS A 297 17.50 8.46 -18.76
CA CYS A 297 16.69 9.41 -19.49
C CYS A 297 16.91 10.80 -18.91
N PHE A 298 17.10 11.80 -19.76
CA PHE A 298 17.35 13.18 -19.38
C PHE A 298 16.17 14.10 -19.72
N VAL A 299 15.96 15.14 -18.91
CA VAL A 299 14.92 16.14 -19.12
C VAL A 299 15.04 16.80 -20.49
N GLY A 300 13.95 16.83 -21.25
CA GLY A 300 13.88 17.41 -22.59
C GLY A 300 14.16 16.42 -23.72
N GLU A 301 14.55 15.17 -23.44
CA GLU A 301 14.61 14.12 -24.47
C GLU A 301 13.19 13.75 -24.93
N LYS A 302 13.04 13.47 -26.23
CA LYS A 302 11.78 12.99 -26.80
C LYS A 302 11.67 11.48 -26.60
N LEU A 303 10.75 11.06 -25.73
CA LEU A 303 10.47 9.64 -25.46
C LEU A 303 9.30 9.14 -26.30
N THR A 304 9.46 7.96 -26.87
CA THR A 304 8.35 7.12 -27.33
C THR A 304 8.11 6.02 -26.30
N ILE A 305 6.88 5.95 -25.82
CA ILE A 305 6.41 4.96 -24.84
C ILE A 305 5.49 4.01 -25.58
N SER A 306 5.74 2.71 -25.46
CA SER A 306 4.97 1.68 -26.17
C SER A 306 4.57 0.55 -25.24
N VAL A 307 3.40 -0.02 -25.51
CA VAL A 307 2.84 -1.19 -24.82
C VAL A 307 2.32 -2.14 -25.89
N GLU A 308 2.62 -3.43 -25.74
CA GLU A 308 2.18 -4.51 -26.62
C GLU A 308 1.54 -5.61 -25.77
N LEU A 309 0.33 -6.04 -26.16
CA LEU A 309 -0.29 -7.24 -25.62
C LEU A 309 0.39 -8.49 -26.16
N VAL A 310 0.93 -9.31 -25.26
CA VAL A 310 1.64 -10.56 -25.58
C VAL A 310 0.74 -11.77 -25.40
N ASP A 311 -0.17 -11.72 -24.44
CA ASP A 311 -1.03 -12.84 -24.06
C ASP A 311 -2.38 -12.29 -23.59
N VAL A 312 -3.48 -12.76 -24.19
CA VAL A 312 -4.84 -12.33 -23.88
C VAL A 312 -5.64 -13.53 -23.39
N ARG A 313 -5.37 -13.92 -22.14
CA ARG A 313 -6.11 -14.95 -21.39
C ARG A 313 -6.79 -14.29 -20.19
N LYS A 314 -7.17 -15.07 -19.17
CA LYS A 314 -7.73 -14.56 -17.91
C LYS A 314 -6.84 -13.50 -17.24
N ILE A 315 -5.52 -13.65 -17.37
CA ILE A 315 -4.52 -12.65 -17.01
C ILE A 315 -3.86 -12.20 -18.31
N LEU A 316 -3.95 -10.91 -18.61
CA LEU A 316 -3.30 -10.34 -19.78
C LEU A 316 -1.82 -10.16 -19.48
N LYS A 317 -0.97 -10.33 -20.49
CA LYS A 317 0.46 -9.98 -20.39
C LYS A 317 0.77 -8.89 -21.39
N VAL A 318 1.52 -7.89 -20.95
CA VAL A 318 2.04 -6.85 -21.83
C VAL A 318 3.55 -6.75 -21.73
N LYS A 319 4.17 -6.35 -22.84
CA LYS A 319 5.54 -5.82 -22.90
C LYS A 319 5.47 -4.32 -23.08
N PHE A 320 6.40 -3.59 -22.48
CA PHE A 320 6.47 -2.14 -22.65
C PHE A 320 7.90 -1.65 -22.78
N TYR A 321 8.05 -0.56 -23.52
CA TYR A 321 9.34 0.10 -23.79
C TYR A 321 9.18 1.62 -23.79
N CYS A 322 10.12 2.31 -23.17
CA CYS A 322 10.36 3.73 -23.37
C CYS A 322 11.71 3.91 -24.09
N ILE A 323 11.68 4.57 -25.24
CA ILE A 323 12.83 4.76 -26.12
C ILE A 323 13.02 6.25 -26.34
N VAL A 324 14.25 6.74 -26.16
CA VAL A 324 14.66 8.08 -26.59
C VAL A 324 14.90 8.03 -28.09
N GLU A 325 14.13 8.78 -28.86
CA GLU A 325 14.08 8.69 -30.34
C GLU A 325 15.39 9.08 -31.01
N GLU A 326 16.01 10.19 -30.56
CA GLU A 326 17.22 10.74 -31.18
C GLU A 326 18.38 9.74 -31.15
N GLU A 327 18.56 9.03 -30.03
CA GLU A 327 19.65 8.08 -29.82
C GLU A 327 19.22 6.62 -30.04
N LYS A 328 17.93 6.36 -30.32
CA LYS A 328 17.32 5.02 -30.35
C LYS A 328 17.65 4.19 -29.10
N LYS A 329 17.69 4.85 -27.94
CA LYS A 329 18.17 4.30 -26.67
C LYS A 329 17.00 3.86 -25.79
N VAL A 330 16.97 2.59 -25.41
CA VAL A 330 15.98 2.07 -24.44
C VAL A 330 16.35 2.54 -23.05
N VAL A 331 15.48 3.31 -22.42
CA VAL A 331 15.69 3.88 -21.06
C VAL A 331 14.84 3.19 -20.00
N PHE A 332 13.75 2.56 -20.39
CA PHE A 332 12.87 1.78 -19.53
C PHE A 332 12.24 0.66 -20.33
N GLU A 333 12.25 -0.55 -19.80
CA GLU A 333 11.58 -1.70 -20.44
C GLU A 333 11.06 -2.68 -19.40
N GLY A 334 10.11 -3.51 -19.79
CA GLY A 334 9.61 -4.53 -18.89
C GLY A 334 8.39 -5.29 -19.38
N GLU A 335 7.85 -6.08 -18.46
CA GLU A 335 6.66 -6.89 -18.65
C GLU A 335 5.69 -6.70 -17.49
N ALA A 336 4.39 -6.71 -17.78
CA ALA A 336 3.35 -6.65 -16.75
C ALA A 336 2.29 -7.74 -16.96
N LYS A 337 1.76 -8.25 -15.86
CA LYS A 337 0.54 -9.06 -15.80
C LYS A 337 -0.61 -8.17 -15.34
N LEU A 338 -1.72 -8.26 -16.04
CA LEU A 338 -2.87 -7.40 -15.86
C LEU A 338 -4.14 -8.24 -15.72
N MET A 339 -5.13 -7.69 -15.03
CA MET A 339 -6.50 -8.21 -14.98
C MET A 339 -7.46 -7.09 -15.36
N LEU A 340 -8.56 -7.45 -16.00
CA LEU A 340 -9.68 -6.53 -16.19
C LEU A 340 -10.63 -6.73 -15.00
N ALA A 341 -10.93 -5.65 -14.29
CA ALA A 341 -12.00 -5.64 -13.31
C ALA A 341 -13.30 -6.02 -14.03
N LYS A 342 -14.06 -6.95 -13.45
CA LYS A 342 -15.45 -7.15 -13.88
C LYS A 342 -16.23 -5.94 -13.37
N ASP A 343 -17.11 -5.39 -14.20
CA ASP A 343 -17.92 -4.21 -13.89
C ASP A 343 -18.38 -4.22 -12.42
N CYS A 344 -17.98 -3.20 -11.66
CA CYS A 344 -18.40 -2.97 -10.27
C CYS A 344 -19.80 -2.39 -10.22
#